data_AF-A0A2J8VCA2-F1
#
_entry.id   AF-A0A2J8VCA2-F1
#
_cell.length_a   1.000
_cell.length_b   1.000
_cell.length_c   1.000
_cell.angle_alpha   90.00
_cell.angle_beta   90.00
_cell.angle_gamma   90.00
#
_symmetry.space_group_name_H-M   'P 1'
#
loop_
_entity.id
_entity.type
_entity.pdbx_description
1 polymer ?
#
loop_
_entity_poly.entity_id
_entity_poly.type
_entity_poly.pdbx_seq_one_letter_code
_entity_poly.pdbx_strand_id
1 'polypeptide(L)' 'EEGSFSHGSVIDGRFEGFIQTRGGTFYVEPAERYIKDRTLPFHSVIYHEDDISEGLN' A
#
# COMPACT_ATOMS: atom_id res chain seq x y z
N GLU A 1 -8.84 4.49 13.87
CA GLU A 1 -9.80 3.61 14.54
C GLU A 1 -9.08 2.97 15.74
N GLU A 2 -9.76 2.76 16.87
CA GLU A 2 -9.11 2.21 18.06
C GLU A 2 -8.67 0.76 17.81
N GLY A 3 -7.38 0.49 18.02
CA GLY A 3 -6.75 -0.80 17.72
C GLY A 3 -6.11 -0.88 16.34
N SER A 4 -6.21 0.16 15.51
CA SER A 4 -5.44 0.23 14.26
C SER A 4 -3.97 0.55 14.53
N PHE A 5 -3.07 -0.02 13.73
CA PHE A 5 -1.66 0.36 13.71
C PHE A 5 -1.11 0.30 12.29
N SER A 6 0.06 0.91 12.09
CA SER A 6 0.82 0.80 10.85
C SER A 6 2.23 0.33 11.14
N HIS A 7 2.82 -0.35 10.17
CA HIS A 7 4.23 -0.72 10.18
C HIS A 7 4.81 -0.49 8.79
N GLY A 8 5.96 0.16 8.72
CA GLY A 8 6.57 0.54 7.45
C GLY A 8 7.73 1.49 7.63
N SER A 9 8.21 2.00 6.51
CA SER A 9 9.29 2.99 6.43
C SER A 9 8.80 4.28 5.78
N VAL A 10 9.47 5.38 6.10
CA VAL A 10 9.31 6.64 5.36
C VAL A 10 10.53 6.83 4.48
N ILE A 11 10.32 6.84 3.17
CA ILE A 11 11.35 6.97 2.13
C ILE A 11 10.98 8.20 1.32
N ASP A 12 11.87 9.19 1.27
CA ASP A 12 11.66 10.46 0.56
C ASP A 12 10.31 11.14 0.90
N GLY A 13 9.90 11.05 2.18
CA GLY A 13 8.65 11.63 2.68
C GLY A 13 7.39 10.82 2.36
N ARG A 14 7.52 9.62 1.79
CA ARG A 14 6.42 8.71 1.45
C ARG A 14 6.42 7.52 2.38
N PHE A 15 5.25 7.12 2.85
CA PHE A 15 5.11 5.89 3.64
C PHE A 15 5.02 4.68 2.72
N GLU A 16 5.80 3.64 3.02
CA GLU A 16 5.73 2.33 2.40
C GLU A 16 5.58 1.28 3.50
N GLY A 17 4.59 0.40 3.39
CA GLY A 17 4.28 -0.57 4.43
C GLY A 17 2.81 -0.95 4.43
N PHE A 18 2.27 -1.25 5.61
CA PHE A 18 0.86 -1.58 5.76
C PHE A 18 0.18 -0.81 6.89
N ILE A 19 -1.14 -0.69 6.78
CA ILE A 19 -2.04 -0.14 7.78
C ILE A 19 -3.04 -1.25 8.12
N GLN A 20 -3.01 -1.71 9.37
CA GLN A 20 -3.98 -2.67 9.88
C GLN A 20 -5.13 -1.94 10.57
N THR A 21 -6.35 -2.26 10.16
CA THR A 21 -7.60 -1.74 10.72
C THR A 21 -8.49 -2.89 11.18
N ARG A 22 -9.65 -2.60 11.79
CA ARG A 22 -10.65 -3.67 12.05
C ARG A 22 -11.28 -4.20 10.77
N GLY A 23 -11.28 -3.38 9.71
CA GLY A 23 -11.82 -3.74 8.39
C GLY A 23 -10.87 -4.52 7.50
N GLY A 24 -9.64 -4.78 7.97
CA GLY A 24 -8.60 -5.52 7.23
C GLY A 24 -7.31 -4.73 7.06
N THR A 25 -6.39 -5.31 6.29
CA THR A 25 -5.06 -4.76 6.02
C THR A 25 -5.01 -4.02 4.69
N PHE A 26 -4.48 -2.81 4.70
CA PHE A 26 -4.20 -2.02 3.52
C PHE A 26 -2.69 -1.95 3.28
N TYR A 27 -2.25 -2.28 2.08
CA TYR A 27 -0.84 -2.18 1.67
C TYR A 27 -0.61 -0.85 0.96
N VAL A 28 0.51 -0.20 1.24
CA VAL A 28 0.91 1.08 0.63
C VAL A 28 2.24 0.86 -0.09
N GLU A 29 2.22 0.97 -1.41
CA GLU A 29 3.38 0.74 -2.27
C GLU A 29 3.65 1.93 -3.20
N PRO A 30 4.90 2.14 -3.64
CA PRO A 30 5.24 3.18 -4.60
C PRO A 30 4.54 2.96 -5.95
N ALA A 31 3.92 4.00 -6.49
CA ALA A 31 3.09 3.89 -7.68
C ALA A 31 3.87 3.48 -8.95
N GLU A 32 5.16 3.84 -9.01
CA GLU A 32 6.10 3.44 -10.05
C GLU A 32 6.30 1.93 -10.18
N ARG A 33 5.94 1.13 -9.15
CA ARG A 33 5.97 -0.34 -9.24
C ARG A 33 4.99 -0.87 -10.29
N TYR A 34 3.86 -0.19 -10.46
CA TYR A 34 2.76 -0.65 -11.32
C TYR A 34 2.66 0.14 -12.62
N ILE A 35 2.96 1.44 -12.59
CA ILE A 35 2.84 2.31 -13.76
C ILE A 35 4.22 2.89 -14.08
N LYS A 36 4.89 2.26 -15.03
CA LYS A 36 6.21 2.65 -15.50
C LYS A 36 6.13 3.75 -16.55
N ASP A 37 7.19 4.53 -16.66
CA ASP A 37 7.44 5.49 -17.74
C ASP A 37 6.37 6.59 -17.90
N ARG A 38 5.69 6.95 -16.81
CA ARG A 38 4.70 8.04 -16.77
C ARG A 38 4.87 8.89 -15.51
N THR A 39 4.72 10.20 -15.67
CA THR A 39 4.52 11.09 -14.52
C THR A 39 3.10 10.89 -13.98
N LEU A 40 2.99 10.48 -12.73
CA LEU A 40 1.71 10.26 -12.07
C LEU A 40 1.33 11.46 -11.20
N PRO A 41 0.03 11.78 -11.09
CA PRO A 41 -0.44 12.80 -10.17
C PRO A 41 -0.48 12.32 -8.71
N PHE A 42 -0.02 11.10 -8.42
CA PHE A 42 0.01 10.47 -7.10
C PHE A 42 1.31 9.67 -6.92
N HIS A 43 1.71 9.46 -5.67
CA HIS A 43 2.98 8.82 -5.31
C HIS A 43 2.85 7.36 -4.89
N SER A 44 1.67 6.92 -4.45
CA SER A 44 1.46 5.59 -3.90
C SER A 44 0.18 4.96 -4.43
N VAL A 45 0.16 3.63 -4.44
CA VAL A 45 -1.04 2.81 -4.61
C VAL A 45 -1.38 2.21 -3.26
N ILE A 46 -2.67 2.22 -2.91
CA ILE A 46 -3.19 1.58 -1.70
C ILE A 46 -4.24 0.58 -2.11
N TYR A 47 -4.15 -0.66 -1.62
CA TYR A 47 -5.10 -1.72 -1.92
C TYR A 47 -5.39 -2.56 -0.67
N HIS A 48 -6.57 -3.18 -0.65
CA HIS A 48 -6.99 -4.05 0.44
C HIS A 48 -6.40 -5.46 0.26
N GLU A 49 -6.20 -6.19 1.35
CA GLU A 49 -5.72 -7.57 1.30
C GLU A 49 -6.60 -8.50 0.46
N ASP A 50 -7.91 -8.25 0.42
CA ASP A 50 -8.86 -9.01 -0.42
C ASP A 50 -8.72 -8.75 -1.93
N ASP A 51 -8.07 -7.64 -2.33
CA ASP A 51 -7.82 -7.32 -3.74
C ASP A 51 -6.61 -8.10 -4.30
N ILE A 52 -5.87 -8.80 -3.43
CA ILE A 52 -4.78 -9.68 -3.80
C ILE A 52 -5.39 -11.04 -4.16
N SER A 53 -5.53 -11.33 -5.45
CA SER A 53 -5.73 -12.73 -5.86
C SER A 53 -4.46 -13.51 -5.52
N GLU A 54 -4.54 -14.51 -4.63
CA GLU A 54 -3.45 -15.48 -4.46
C GLU A 54 -3.11 -16.06 -5.84
N GLY A 55 -1.95 -15.67 -6.37
CA GLY A 55 -1.45 -16.20 -7.62
C GLY A 55 -1.05 -17.65 -7.42
N LEU A 56 -1.90 -18.57 -7.89
CA LEU A 56 -1.63 -19.93 -8.38
C LEU A 56 -0.44 -20.67 -7.75
N ASN A 57 -0.75 -21.73 -6.98
CA ASN A 57 0.15 -22.85 -6.72
C ASN A 57 0.81 -23.39 -8.01
#